data_AF-A0A023NB31-F1
#
_entry.id   AF-A0A023NB31-F1
#
_cell.length_a   1.000
_cell.length_b   1.000
_cell.length_c   1.000
_cell.angle_alpha   90.00
_cell.angle_beta   90.00
_cell.angle_gamma   90.00
#
_symmetry.space_group_name_H-M   'P 1'
#
loop_
_entity.id
_entity.type
_entity.pdbx_description
1 polymer ?
#
loop_
_entity_poly.entity_id
_entity_poly.type
_entity_poly.pdbx_seq_one_letter_code
_entity_poly.pdbx_strand_id
1 'polypeptide(L)'
;CKPSCGWGMKTNSGKYVQTCDKSDNPLSSSDTKSGCDSGGGAYMCSNQSPWAVNSTLAYGWAAVKLANSNEQTWCCACYELTFTSGPVQGQKMIVQASNTGGDLGSNHFDLAM
;
A
#
# COMPACT_ATOMS: atom_id res chain seq x y z
N CYS A 1 5.03 9.71 0.90
CA CYS A 1 4.17 10.22 -0.20
C CYS A 1 2.73 9.82 0.04
N LYS A 2 1.76 10.40 -0.69
CA LYS A 2 0.42 9.82 -0.81
C LYS A 2 0.50 8.50 -1.62
N PRO A 3 -0.06 7.38 -1.13
CA PRO A 3 -0.11 6.13 -1.88
C PRO A 3 -1.01 6.25 -3.12
N SER A 4 -0.66 5.59 -4.23
CA SER A 4 -1.37 5.73 -5.52
C SER A 4 -2.83 5.26 -5.46
N CYS A 5 -3.14 4.23 -4.66
CA CYS A 5 -4.52 3.78 -4.44
C CYS A 5 -5.32 4.71 -3.51
N GLY A 6 -4.71 5.78 -3.01
CA GLY A 6 -5.40 6.87 -2.28
C GLY A 6 -6.05 7.90 -3.20
N TRP A 7 -5.86 7.80 -4.53
CA TRP A 7 -6.58 8.60 -5.52
C TRP A 7 -7.89 7.91 -5.89
N GLY A 8 -9.02 8.62 -5.78
CA GLY A 8 -10.34 8.03 -6.05
C GLY A 8 -10.46 7.42 -7.45
N MET A 9 -9.90 8.08 -8.46
CA MET A 9 -9.89 7.64 -9.86
C MET A 9 -9.08 6.36 -10.14
N LYS A 10 -8.32 5.86 -9.16
CA LYS A 10 -7.49 4.64 -9.31
C LYS A 10 -8.19 3.38 -8.84
N THR A 11 -9.43 3.50 -8.36
CA THR A 11 -10.22 2.39 -7.81
C THR A 11 -11.60 2.34 -8.46
N ASN A 12 -12.09 1.15 -8.80
CA ASN A 12 -13.44 0.97 -9.33
C ASN A 12 -14.48 0.66 -8.23
N SER A 13 -14.03 0.54 -6.97
CA SER A 13 -14.87 0.15 -5.84
C SER A 13 -15.59 1.32 -5.16
N GLY A 14 -15.30 2.57 -5.58
CA GLY A 14 -15.72 3.77 -4.87
C GLY A 14 -15.01 3.99 -3.52
N LYS A 15 -14.02 3.14 -3.20
CA LYS A 15 -13.22 3.22 -1.98
C LYS A 15 -11.74 3.34 -2.35
N TYR A 16 -11.05 4.27 -1.71
CA TYR A 16 -9.63 4.51 -1.85
C TYR A 16 -8.91 4.29 -0.53
N VAL A 17 -7.59 4.11 -0.59
CA VAL A 17 -6.77 4.03 0.62
C VAL A 17 -6.81 5.36 1.35
N GLN A 18 -7.19 5.33 2.63
CA GLN A 18 -7.23 6.51 3.48
C GLN A 18 -5.86 7.22 3.47
N THR A 19 -5.85 8.54 3.33
CA THR A 19 -4.62 9.35 3.44
C THR A 19 -4.71 10.25 4.65
N CYS A 20 -3.56 10.69 5.16
CA CYS A 20 -3.50 11.53 6.35
C CYS A 20 -2.76 12.84 6.05
N ASP A 21 -3.02 13.87 6.84
CA ASP A 21 -2.20 15.08 6.85
C ASP A 21 -0.85 14.83 7.54
N LYS A 22 0.00 15.87 7.62
CA LYS A 22 1.33 15.78 8.24
C LYS A 22 1.31 15.43 9.73
N SER A 23 0.15 15.54 10.39
CA SER A 23 -0.04 15.27 11.81
C SER A 23 -0.82 13.96 12.02
N ASP A 24 -0.88 13.11 11.00
CA ASP A 24 -1.56 11.81 11.01
C ASP A 24 -3.09 11.89 11.15
N ASN A 25 -3.70 13.04 10.84
CA ASN A 25 -5.16 13.16 10.83
C ASN A 25 -5.72 12.63 9.50
N PRO A 26 -6.74 11.75 9.51
CA PRO A 26 -7.38 11.27 8.28
C PRO A 26 -7.98 12.39 7.43
N LEU A 27 -7.64 12.42 6.14
CA LEU A 27 -8.19 13.35 5.15
C LEU A 27 -9.48 12.80 4.53
N SER A 28 -10.54 13.61 4.46
CA SER A 28 -11.81 13.21 3.85
C SER A 28 -11.83 13.27 2.32
N SER A 29 -10.87 13.94 1.70
CA SER A 29 -10.78 14.12 0.25
C SER A 29 -9.65 13.32 -0.36
N SER A 30 -9.99 12.46 -1.32
CA SER A 30 -9.04 11.75 -2.18
C SER A 30 -8.39 12.63 -3.24
N ASP A 31 -8.75 13.90 -3.35
CA ASP A 31 -8.15 14.85 -4.31
C ASP A 31 -7.00 15.65 -3.70
N THR A 32 -6.81 15.56 -2.37
CA THR A 32 -5.69 16.22 -1.70
C THR A 32 -4.37 15.76 -2.31
N LYS A 33 -3.57 16.73 -2.77
CA LYS A 33 -2.30 16.47 -3.48
C LYS A 33 -1.28 15.78 -2.57
N SER A 34 -0.48 14.88 -3.15
CA SER A 34 0.59 14.17 -2.43
C SER A 34 1.58 15.14 -1.80
N GLY A 35 1.95 14.93 -0.54
CA GLY A 35 3.01 15.69 0.13
C GLY A 35 4.41 15.47 -0.49
N CYS A 36 4.57 14.51 -1.40
CA CYS A 36 5.79 14.39 -2.21
C CYS A 36 5.79 15.30 -3.45
N ASP A 37 4.66 15.92 -3.78
CA ASP A 37 4.60 16.97 -4.78
C ASP A 37 4.65 18.35 -4.11
N SER A 38 5.21 19.33 -4.82
CA SER A 38 5.23 20.71 -4.32
C SER A 38 3.82 21.21 -3.97
N GLY A 39 3.66 21.72 -2.75
CA GLY A 39 2.41 22.24 -2.21
C GLY A 39 1.37 21.20 -1.81
N GLY A 40 1.70 19.91 -1.78
CA GLY A 40 0.77 18.86 -1.35
C GLY A 40 0.71 18.67 0.17
N GLY A 41 -0.35 18.01 0.62
CA GLY A 41 -0.68 17.85 2.05
C GLY A 41 -1.12 16.44 2.45
N ALA A 42 -1.18 15.49 1.52
CA ALA A 42 -1.57 14.12 1.78
C ALA A 42 -0.38 13.16 1.87
N TYR A 43 -0.38 12.33 2.91
CA TYR A 43 0.64 11.35 3.24
C TYR A 43 -0.01 9.97 3.45
N MET A 44 0.81 8.94 3.48
CA MET A 44 0.41 7.63 4.00
C MET A 44 0.15 7.77 5.52
N CYS A 45 -0.93 7.18 6.01
CA CYS A 45 -1.24 7.19 7.44
C CYS A 45 -0.33 6.24 8.21
N SER A 46 0.02 6.59 9.45
CA SER A 46 0.92 5.78 10.29
C SER A 46 0.28 4.45 10.70
N ASN A 47 -1.05 4.35 10.69
CA ASN A 47 -1.75 3.09 10.91
C ASN A 47 -1.67 2.11 9.72
N GLN A 48 -1.01 2.51 8.63
CA GLN A 48 -0.71 1.64 7.48
C GLN A 48 0.70 1.02 7.57
N SER A 49 1.22 0.88 8.79
CA SER A 49 2.46 0.17 9.12
C SER A 49 2.20 -1.31 9.47
N PRO A 50 3.14 -2.22 9.16
CA PRO A 50 2.94 -3.65 9.39
C PRO A 50 2.93 -4.00 10.88
N TRP A 51 2.25 -5.10 11.23
CA TRP A 51 2.28 -5.66 12.59
C TRP A 51 2.28 -7.18 12.58
N ALA A 52 2.96 -7.76 13.57
CA ALA A 52 2.94 -9.20 13.79
C ALA A 52 1.63 -9.62 14.48
N VAL A 53 0.97 -10.63 13.93
CA VAL A 53 -0.15 -11.32 14.58
C VAL A 53 0.39 -12.34 15.57
N ASN A 54 1.43 -13.06 15.15
CA ASN A 54 2.19 -14.00 15.97
C ASN A 54 3.58 -14.23 15.33
N SER A 55 4.31 -15.25 15.77
CA SER A 55 5.67 -15.55 15.29
C SER A 55 5.75 -16.06 13.84
N THR A 56 4.64 -16.39 13.19
CA THR A 56 4.59 -16.94 11.83
C THR A 56 3.72 -16.14 10.87
N LEU A 57 2.94 -15.17 11.36
CA LEU A 57 2.03 -14.36 10.56
C LEU A 57 2.13 -12.87 10.92
N ALA A 58 2.22 -12.04 9.88
CA ALA A 58 2.08 -10.59 9.96
C ALA A 58 1.00 -10.06 8.99
N TYR A 59 0.49 -8.86 9.28
CA TYR A 59 -0.32 -8.07 8.36
C TYR A 59 0.43 -6.78 7.99
N GLY A 60 0.10 -6.19 6.83
CA GLY A 60 0.62 -4.89 6.46
C GLY A 60 0.13 -4.38 5.12
N TRP A 61 0.94 -3.51 4.52
CA TRP A 61 0.67 -2.85 3.24
C TRP A 61 1.87 -2.96 2.32
N ALA A 62 1.63 -2.87 1.02
CA ALA A 62 2.70 -2.89 0.02
C ALA A 62 2.40 -1.99 -1.18
N ALA A 63 3.46 -1.47 -1.80
CA ALA A 63 3.41 -1.05 -3.19
C ALA A 63 3.58 -2.28 -4.09
N VAL A 64 2.75 -2.41 -5.13
CA VAL A 64 2.68 -3.64 -5.93
C VAL A 64 2.78 -3.36 -7.41
N LYS A 65 3.50 -4.24 -8.12
CA LYS A 65 3.52 -4.33 -9.58
C LYS A 65 3.30 -5.77 -10.01
N LEU A 66 2.05 -6.13 -10.38
CA LEU A 66 1.73 -7.47 -10.88
C LEU A 66 1.82 -7.52 -12.40
N ALA A 67 2.44 -8.58 -12.92
CA ALA A 67 2.49 -8.81 -14.35
C ALA A 67 1.07 -8.98 -14.92
N ASN A 68 0.83 -8.43 -16.11
CA ASN A 68 -0.45 -8.53 -16.82
C ASN A 68 -1.67 -8.00 -16.04
N SER A 69 -1.45 -7.04 -15.14
CA SER A 69 -2.49 -6.41 -14.33
C SER A 69 -2.34 -4.89 -14.29
N ASN A 70 -3.20 -4.20 -13.55
CA ASN A 70 -3.19 -2.74 -13.44
C ASN A 70 -3.71 -2.27 -12.06
N GLU A 71 -3.55 -0.97 -11.80
CA GLU A 71 -3.99 -0.34 -10.55
C GLU A 71 -5.46 -0.56 -10.22
N GLN A 72 -6.36 -0.55 -11.21
CA GLN A 72 -7.79 -0.76 -10.93
C GLN A 72 -8.07 -2.18 -10.41
N THR A 73 -7.19 -3.14 -10.72
CA THR A 73 -7.33 -4.55 -10.31
C THR A 73 -6.69 -4.79 -8.95
N TRP A 74 -5.46 -4.30 -8.72
CA TRP A 74 -4.76 -4.58 -7.46
C TRP A 74 -5.05 -3.57 -6.36
N CYS A 75 -5.47 -2.33 -6.66
CA CYS A 75 -5.68 -1.35 -5.61
C CYS A 75 -6.70 -1.85 -4.60
N CYS A 76 -6.30 -1.80 -3.32
CA CYS A 76 -7.05 -2.28 -2.17
C CYS A 76 -7.20 -3.80 -2.06
N ALA A 77 -6.72 -4.59 -3.04
CA ALA A 77 -6.70 -6.04 -2.97
C ALA A 77 -5.70 -6.52 -1.90
N CYS A 78 -5.98 -7.69 -1.32
CA CYS A 78 -5.11 -8.34 -0.35
C CYS A 78 -4.46 -9.59 -0.94
N TYR A 79 -3.19 -9.82 -0.57
CA TYR A 79 -2.40 -10.97 -1.00
C TYR A 79 -1.75 -11.63 0.21
N GLU A 80 -1.82 -12.95 0.30
CA GLU A 80 -1.00 -13.72 1.25
C GLU A 80 0.34 -14.05 0.60
N LEU A 81 1.41 -13.52 1.18
CA LEU A 81 2.79 -13.82 0.81
C LEU A 81 3.30 -14.93 1.73
N THR A 82 3.97 -15.93 1.14
CA THR A 82 4.78 -16.90 1.89
C THR A 82 6.23 -16.68 1.49
N PHE A 83 7.08 -16.31 2.45
CA PHE A 83 8.48 -16.01 2.16
C PHE A 83 9.24 -17.30 1.83
N THR A 84 10.03 -17.30 0.76
CA THR A 84 10.74 -18.48 0.26
C THR A 84 12.24 -18.46 0.52
N SER A 85 12.76 -17.40 1.14
CA SER A 85 14.19 -17.24 1.45
C SER A 85 14.42 -16.24 2.60
N GLY A 86 15.68 -16.04 2.99
CA GLY A 86 16.06 -15.10 4.05
C GLY A 86 15.68 -15.57 5.45
N PRO A 87 15.85 -14.71 6.48
CA PRO A 87 15.61 -15.07 7.88
C PRO A 87 14.13 -15.34 8.22
N VAL A 88 13.21 -14.96 7.33
CA VAL A 88 11.76 -15.13 7.51
C VAL A 88 11.17 -16.23 6.61
N GLN A 89 12.02 -17.09 6.02
CA GLN A 89 11.56 -18.19 5.16
C GLN A 89 10.48 -19.04 5.86
N GLY A 90 9.38 -19.31 5.15
CA GLY A 90 8.22 -20.06 5.63
C GLY A 90 7.21 -19.24 6.42
N GLN A 91 7.57 -18.04 6.90
CA GLN A 91 6.61 -17.12 7.52
C GLN A 91 5.68 -16.53 6.46
N LYS A 92 4.52 -16.04 6.93
CA LYS A 92 3.49 -15.46 6.10
C LYS A 92 3.26 -13.99 6.40
N MET A 93 2.95 -13.22 5.38
CA MET A 93 2.49 -11.85 5.51
C MET A 93 1.30 -11.60 4.59
N ILE A 94 0.19 -11.14 5.16
CA ILE A 94 -0.96 -10.72 4.36
C ILE A 94 -0.88 -9.20 4.18
N VAL A 95 -0.81 -8.75 2.93
CA VAL A 95 -0.63 -7.33 2.59
C VAL A 95 -1.79 -6.79 1.79
N GLN A 96 -2.23 -5.57 2.10
CA GLN A 96 -3.08 -4.79 1.21
C GLN A 96 -2.22 -3.98 0.23
N ALA A 97 -2.51 -4.10 -1.06
CA ALA A 97 -1.88 -3.27 -2.08
C ALA A 97 -2.42 -1.83 -2.00
N SER A 98 -1.59 -0.91 -1.50
CA SER A 98 -1.95 0.50 -1.33
C SER A 98 -1.32 1.43 -2.36
N ASN A 99 -0.25 1.00 -3.01
CA ASN A 99 0.50 1.82 -3.94
C ASN A 99 0.96 1.00 -5.15
N THR A 100 1.43 1.68 -6.19
CA THR A 100 2.20 1.06 -7.28
C THR A 100 3.62 1.59 -7.27
N GLY A 101 4.59 0.69 -7.25
CA GLY A 101 5.97 1.06 -7.53
C GLY A 101 6.22 0.99 -9.05
N GLY A 102 6.45 2.14 -9.67
CA GLY A 102 6.60 2.27 -11.12
C GLY A 102 7.91 1.70 -11.66
N ASP A 103 8.91 1.62 -10.80
CA ASP A 103 10.27 1.11 -11.00
C ASP A 103 10.43 -0.38 -10.65
N LEU A 104 9.38 -1.00 -10.11
CA LEU A 104 9.41 -2.38 -9.69
C LEU A 104 9.34 -3.34 -10.89
N GLY A 105 10.07 -4.46 -10.79
CA GLY A 105 9.97 -5.58 -11.72
C GLY A 105 8.61 -6.30 -11.66
N SER A 106 8.47 -7.36 -12.46
CA SER A 106 7.25 -8.17 -12.50
C SER A 106 6.99 -8.90 -11.17
N ASN A 107 5.73 -8.88 -10.72
CA ASN A 107 5.25 -9.52 -9.48
C ASN A 107 6.01 -9.11 -8.22
N HIS A 108 6.34 -7.82 -8.14
CA HIS A 108 7.12 -7.26 -7.04
C HIS A 108 6.19 -6.58 -6.02
N PHE A 109 6.44 -6.87 -4.75
CA PHE A 109 5.85 -6.25 -3.58
C PHE A 109 6.93 -5.50 -2.81
N ASP A 110 6.82 -4.18 -2.75
CA ASP A 110 7.63 -3.32 -1.88
C ASP A 110 6.86 -3.09 -0.57
N LEU A 111 7.32 -3.73 0.50
CA LEU A 111 6.60 -3.77 1.78
C LEU A 111 6.75 -2.42 2.50
N ALA A 112 5.62 -1.85 2.95
CA ALA A 112 5.66 -0.69 3.82
C ALA A 112 6.21 -1.09 5.20
N MET A 113 7.12 -0.28 5.76
CA MET A 113 7.76 -0.52 7.05
C MET A 113 7.80 0.77 7.87
#